data_AF-Q01QW1-F1
#
_entry.id   AF-Q01QW1-F1
#
_cell.length_a   1.000
_cell.length_b   1.000
_cell.length_c   1.000
_cell.angle_alpha   90.00
_cell.angle_beta   90.00
_cell.angle_gamma   90.00
#
_symmetry.space_group_name_H-M   'P 1'
#
loop_
_entity.id
_entity.type
_entity.pdbx_description
1 polymer ?
#
loop_
_entity_poly.entity_id
_entity_poly.type
_entity_poly.pdbx_seq_one_letter_code
_entity_poly.pdbx_strand_id
1 'polypeptide(L)'
;MANPKYAASDKPVPVSELIDTLSDGTKVKRRVPRMRACNEKDAKEKLCAGHLKRWYFFGDEVKQKFGADVEIYRCEHCKTLYLPNKEEEPRTRTLSF
;
A
#
# COMPACT_ATOMS: atom_id res chain seq x y z
N MET A 1 -15.27 19.45 30.55
CA MET A 1 -13.98 18.75 30.51
C MET A 1 -13.99 17.81 29.31
N ALA A 2 -12.97 17.85 28.44
CA ALA A 2 -12.90 16.92 27.30
C ALA A 2 -12.80 15.49 27.83
N ASN A 3 -13.58 14.57 27.25
CA ASN A 3 -13.59 13.18 27.69
C ASN A 3 -12.22 12.55 27.37
N PRO A 4 -11.49 12.01 28.38
CA PRO A 4 -10.13 11.48 28.22
C PRO A 4 -10.04 10.31 27.22
N LYS A 5 -11.17 9.70 26.84
CA LYS A 5 -11.24 8.69 25.77
C LYS A 5 -10.90 9.22 24.38
N TYR A 6 -10.99 10.53 24.15
CA TYR A 6 -10.67 11.17 22.85
C TYR A 6 -9.36 11.96 22.89
N ALA A 7 -8.47 11.65 23.84
CA ALA A 7 -7.13 12.23 23.84
C ALA A 7 -6.43 11.92 22.51
N ALA A 8 -5.76 12.92 21.94
CA ALA A 8 -4.97 12.75 20.73
C ALA A 8 -3.92 11.66 20.96
N SER A 9 -3.79 10.73 20.02
CA SER A 9 -2.77 9.70 20.07
C SER A 9 -1.40 10.32 19.80
N ASP A 10 -0.43 10.03 20.65
CA ASP A 10 0.97 10.46 20.50
C ASP A 10 1.71 9.68 19.38
N LYS A 11 1.11 8.57 18.90
CA LYS A 11 1.69 7.75 17.83
C LYS A 11 1.71 8.52 16.50
N PRO A 12 2.83 8.48 15.75
CA PRO A 12 2.92 9.13 14.44
C PRO A 12 1.90 8.54 13.47
N VAL A 13 1.32 9.40 12.63
CA VAL A 13 0.37 8.97 11.60
C VAL A 13 1.14 8.13 10.57
N PRO A 14 0.73 6.89 10.30
CA PRO A 14 1.43 6.06 9.34
C PRO A 14 1.23 6.58 7.91
N VAL A 15 2.33 6.81 7.20
CA VAL A 15 2.35 7.39 5.85
C VAL A 15 2.67 6.28 4.84
N SER A 16 2.00 6.28 3.68
CA SER A 16 2.38 5.41 2.56
C SER A 16 3.54 6.04 1.79
N GLU A 17 4.74 5.53 2.03
CA GLU A 17 5.96 6.00 1.38
C GLU A 17 5.96 5.60 -0.10
N LEU A 18 6.35 6.52 -0.98
CA LEU A 18 6.62 6.20 -2.39
C LEU A 18 7.98 5.52 -2.47
N ILE A 19 7.98 4.26 -2.89
CA ILE A 19 9.19 3.43 -2.99
C ILE A 19 9.82 3.60 -4.37
N ASP A 20 8.99 3.52 -5.41
CA ASP A 20 9.46 3.61 -6.79
C ASP A 20 8.33 4.04 -7.73
N THR A 21 8.68 4.42 -8.95
CA THR A 21 7.76 4.62 -10.07
C THR A 21 8.23 3.78 -11.24
N LEU A 22 7.36 2.88 -11.71
CA LEU A 22 7.62 2.01 -12.85
C LEU A 22 7.71 2.82 -14.15
N SER A 23 8.30 2.23 -15.17
CA SER A 23 8.47 2.84 -16.50
C SER A 23 7.14 3.33 -17.13
N ASP A 24 6.04 2.61 -16.87
CA ASP A 24 4.68 2.98 -17.31
C ASP A 24 4.03 4.13 -16.48
N GLY A 25 4.77 4.76 -15.57
CA GLY A 25 4.26 5.78 -14.65
C GLY A 25 3.45 5.23 -13.48
N THR A 26 3.39 3.90 -13.32
CA THR A 26 2.70 3.26 -12.20
C THR A 26 3.51 3.43 -10.92
N LYS A 27 2.92 4.09 -9.92
CA LYS A 27 3.55 4.30 -8.61
C LYS A 27 3.57 3.01 -7.79
N VAL A 28 4.68 2.76 -7.10
CA VAL A 28 4.87 1.68 -6.14
C VAL A 28 5.08 2.30 -4.76
N LYS A 29 4.19 1.98 -3.82
CA LYS A 29 4.18 2.52 -2.46
C LYS A 29 4.31 1.44 -1.40
N ARG A 30 4.66 1.82 -0.18
CA ARG A 30 4.49 0.95 0.98
C ARG A 30 3.08 1.06 1.52
N ARG A 31 2.45 -0.07 1.84
CA ARG A 31 1.16 -0.05 2.53
C ARG A 31 1.31 0.48 3.94
N VAL A 32 0.33 1.28 4.35
CA VAL A 32 0.12 1.64 5.76
C VAL A 32 -0.42 0.41 6.51
N PRO A 33 -0.07 0.22 7.80
CA PRO A 33 -0.61 -0.89 8.57
C PRO A 33 -2.14 -0.93 8.52
N ARG A 34 -2.68 -2.10 8.24
CA ARG A 34 -4.11 -2.41 8.13
C ARG A 34 -4.88 -1.76 6.97
N MET A 35 -4.20 -1.10 6.06
CA MET A 35 -4.79 -0.47 4.87
C MET A 35 -5.45 -1.50 3.94
N ARG A 36 -6.72 -1.26 3.61
CA ARG A 36 -7.51 -2.08 2.65
C ARG A 36 -7.93 -1.32 1.38
N ALA A 37 -7.86 0.00 1.43
CA ALA A 37 -8.23 0.90 0.35
C ALA A 37 -7.05 1.78 -0.01
N CYS A 38 -6.96 2.16 -1.28
CA CYS A 38 -5.92 3.02 -1.82
C CYS A 38 -5.99 4.43 -1.21
N ASN A 39 -4.85 4.96 -0.79
CA ASN A 39 -4.73 6.32 -0.24
C ASN A 39 -4.04 7.29 -1.21
N GLU A 40 -3.93 6.92 -2.48
CA GLU A 40 -3.42 7.82 -3.52
C GLU A 40 -4.36 9.01 -3.65
N LYS A 41 -3.77 10.22 -3.66
CA LYS A 41 -4.49 11.46 -3.91
C LYS A 41 -4.47 11.77 -5.41
N ASP A 42 -5.61 12.17 -5.93
CA ASP A 42 -5.76 12.74 -7.27
C ASP A 42 -5.25 14.20 -7.31
N ALA A 43 -5.20 14.80 -8.51
CA ALA A 43 -4.81 16.19 -8.74
C ALA A 43 -5.69 17.22 -7.98
N LYS A 44 -6.91 16.85 -7.57
CA LYS A 44 -7.80 17.65 -6.72
C LYS A 44 -7.71 17.25 -5.24
N GLU A 45 -6.63 16.57 -4.85
CA GLU A 45 -6.35 16.05 -3.50
C GLU A 45 -7.37 15.05 -2.95
N LYS A 46 -8.26 14.52 -3.80
CA LYS A 46 -9.24 13.51 -3.41
C LYS A 46 -8.59 12.15 -3.27
N LEU A 47 -8.94 11.41 -2.22
CA LEU A 47 -8.49 10.04 -2.03
C LEU A 47 -9.14 9.12 -3.08
N CYS A 48 -8.33 8.25 -3.68
CA CYS A 48 -8.79 7.24 -4.62
C CYS A 48 -9.76 6.25 -3.99
N ALA A 49 -9.47 5.78 -2.77
CA ALA A 49 -10.30 4.86 -1.99
C ALA A 49 -10.66 3.51 -2.66
N GLY A 50 -10.03 3.14 -3.77
CA GLY A 50 -10.26 1.85 -4.44
C GLY A 50 -9.75 0.66 -3.63
N HIS A 51 -10.40 -0.50 -3.77
CA HIS A 51 -10.00 -1.70 -3.05
C HIS A 51 -8.63 -2.19 -3.52
N LEU A 52 -7.80 -2.58 -2.55
CA LEU A 52 -6.50 -3.18 -2.80
C LEU A 52 -6.66 -4.70 -2.97
N LYS A 53 -6.45 -5.18 -4.19
CA LYS A 53 -6.48 -6.62 -4.51
C LYS A 53 -5.06 -7.15 -4.62
N ARG A 54 -4.83 -8.35 -4.11
CA ARG A 54 -3.53 -9.03 -4.28
C ARG A 54 -3.32 -9.33 -5.76
N TRP A 55 -2.12 -9.05 -6.26
CA TRP A 55 -1.75 -9.22 -7.66
C TRP A 55 -0.57 -10.19 -7.78
N TYR A 56 -0.79 -11.28 -8.52
CA TYR A 56 0.20 -12.34 -8.74
C TYR A 56 0.92 -12.25 -10.09
N PHE A 57 0.28 -11.62 -11.09
CA PHE A 57 0.76 -11.57 -12.46
C PHE A 57 1.35 -10.19 -12.76
N PHE A 58 2.46 -9.86 -12.11
CA PHE A 58 3.20 -8.63 -12.37
C PHE A 58 4.31 -8.85 -13.40
N GLY A 59 4.61 -7.79 -14.18
CA GLY A 59 5.57 -7.83 -15.28
C GLY A 59 7.02 -7.98 -14.82
N ASP A 60 7.93 -8.23 -15.76
CA ASP A 60 9.33 -8.50 -15.47
C ASP A 60 10.05 -7.34 -14.78
N GLU A 61 9.66 -6.09 -15.04
CA GLU A 61 10.22 -4.92 -14.35
C GLU A 61 10.01 -5.01 -12.83
N VAL A 62 8.81 -5.40 -12.41
CA VAL A 62 8.46 -5.53 -10.99
C VAL A 62 9.20 -6.70 -10.36
N LYS A 63 9.34 -7.83 -11.07
CA LYS A 63 10.12 -8.99 -10.61
C LYS A 63 11.60 -8.66 -10.42
N GLN A 64 12.20 -7.90 -11.33
CA GLN A 64 13.61 -7.51 -11.26
C GLN A 64 13.88 -6.55 -10.09
N LYS A 65 12.95 -5.62 -9.82
CA LYS A 65 13.11 -4.61 -8.76
C LYS A 65 12.81 -5.14 -7.36
N PHE A 66 11.78 -5.98 -7.22
CA PHE A 66 11.24 -6.37 -5.91
C PHE A 66 11.28 -7.87 -5.62
N GLY A 67 11.64 -8.70 -6.61
CA GLY A 67 11.69 -10.16 -6.50
C GLY A 67 10.51 -10.85 -7.19
N ALA A 68 10.71 -12.11 -7.60
CA ALA A 68 9.70 -12.88 -8.32
C ALA A 68 8.52 -13.33 -7.44
N ASP A 69 8.76 -13.54 -6.14
CA ASP A 69 7.78 -14.07 -5.18
C ASP A 69 7.19 -12.99 -4.25
N VAL A 70 7.46 -11.70 -4.54
CA VAL A 70 7.01 -10.61 -3.69
C VAL A 70 5.48 -10.47 -3.71
N GLU A 71 4.90 -10.28 -2.53
CA GLU A 71 3.49 -9.95 -2.41
C GLU A 71 3.23 -8.50 -2.84
N ILE A 72 2.30 -8.31 -3.79
CA ILE A 72 1.93 -6.97 -4.27
C ILE A 72 0.43 -6.82 -4.22
N TYR A 73 -0.02 -5.64 -3.82
CA TYR A 73 -1.41 -5.23 -3.87
C TYR A 73 -1.59 -4.14 -4.93
N ARG A 74 -2.58 -4.30 -5.80
CA ARG A 74 -2.93 -3.35 -6.83
C ARG A 74 -4.27 -2.70 -6.52
N CYS A 75 -4.34 -1.38 -6.64
CA CYS A 75 -5.60 -0.64 -6.61
C CYS A 75 -6.44 -0.94 -7.85
N GLU A 76 -7.74 -1.19 -7.67
CA GLU A 76 -8.65 -1.43 -8.80
C GLU A 76 -8.98 -0.20 -9.66
N HIS A 77 -8.81 1.02 -9.12
CA HIS A 77 -9.10 2.26 -9.85
C HIS A 77 -7.83 2.85 -10.50
N CYS A 78 -6.86 3.27 -9.69
CA CYS A 78 -5.68 3.97 -10.17
C CYS A 78 -4.50 3.06 -10.49
N LYS A 79 -4.64 1.74 -10.28
CA LYS A 79 -3.61 0.72 -10.59
C LYS A 79 -2.28 0.86 -9.83
N THR A 80 -2.17 1.83 -8.91
CA THR A 80 -1.03 1.98 -7.99
C THR A 80 -0.76 0.67 -7.26
N LEU A 81 0.53 0.36 -7.14
CA LEU A 81 1.02 -0.83 -6.46
C LEU A 81 1.42 -0.52 -5.04
N TYR A 82 1.15 -1.47 -4.17
CA TYR A 82 1.51 -1.40 -2.77
C TYR A 82 2.23 -2.68 -2.37
N LEU A 83 3.46 -2.51 -1.88
CA LEU A 83 4.20 -3.56 -1.20
C LEU A 83 3.68 -3.71 0.24
N PRO A 84 3.74 -4.92 0.82
CA PRO A 84 3.38 -5.16 2.21
C PRO A 84 4.20 -4.25 3.14
N ASN A 85 3.59 -3.91 4.27
CA ASN A 85 4.33 -3.25 5.34
C ASN A 85 5.21 -4.30 6.04
N LYS A 86 6.45 -3.94 6.38
CA LYS A 86 7.38 -4.80 7.12
C LYS A 86 6.91 -5.10 8.55
N GLU A 87 6.12 -4.20 9.13
CA GLU A 87 5.61 -4.30 10.51
C GLU A 87 4.34 -5.17 10.62
N GLU A 88 3.72 -5.55 9.48
CA GLU A 88 2.58 -6.44 9.48
C GLU A 88 2.98 -7.84 9.03
N GLU A 89 2.62 -8.84 9.83
CA GLU A 89 2.63 -10.22 9.37
C GLU A 89 1.69 -10.38 8.16
N PRO A 90 2.08 -11.19 7.15
CA PRO A 90 1.24 -11.48 5.99
C PRO A 90 -0.14 -11.98 6.44
N ARG A 91 -1.19 -11.23 6.09
CA ARG A 91 -2.56 -11.51 6.54
C ARG A 91 -3.14 -12.80 5.96
N THR A 92 -2.55 -13.28 4.88
CA THR A 92 -2.86 -14.56 4.28
C THR A 92 -1.70 -15.50 4.60
N ARG A 93 -1.97 -16.61 5.30
CA ARG A 93 -1.01 -17.70 5.56
C ARG A 93 -0.49 -18.41 4.29
N THR A 94 -0.66 -17.82 3.11
CA THR A 94 -0.56 -18.53 1.83
C THR A 94 0.78 -18.34 1.14
N LEU A 95 1.53 -17.25 1.33
CA LEU A 95 2.93 -17.17 0.87
C LEU A 95 3.69 -16.17 1.74
N SER A 96 4.65 -16.70 2.51
CA SER A 96 5.57 -15.98 3.39
C SER A 96 6.97 -16.48 3.07
N PHE A 97 7.78 -15.75 2.30
CA PHE A 97 9.24 -15.82 2.33
C PHE A 97 9.78 -14.44 1.92
#